data_AF-A0A3C2BAF5-F1
#
_entry.id   AF-A0A3C2BAF5-F1
#
_cell.length_a   1.000
_cell.length_b   1.000
_cell.length_c   1.000
_cell.angle_alpha   90.00
_cell.angle_beta   90.00
_cell.angle_gamma   90.00
#
_symmetry.space_group_name_H-M   'P 1'
#
loop_
_entity.id
_entity.type
_entity.pdbx_description
1 polymer ?
#
loop_
_entity_poly.entity_id
_entity_poly.type
_entity_poly.pdbx_seq_one_letter_code
_entity_poly.pdbx_strand_id
1 'polypeptide(L)' 'MEAMKKNTSIKCTVSQCKHNMVTEDYCSLNCISVGTHEANPTVPECTDCHSFVKRTGCCD' A
#
# COMPACT_ATOMS: atom_id res chain seq x y z
N MET A 1 -11.08 -1.55 -17.18
CA MET A 1 -10.22 -0.70 -16.34
C MET A 1 -10.87 -0.66 -14.98
N GLU A 2 -10.29 -1.30 -13.97
CA GLU A 2 -10.81 -1.22 -12.60
C GLU A 2 -10.67 0.23 -12.13
N ALA A 3 -11.79 0.90 -11.82
CA ALA A 3 -11.76 2.25 -11.30
C ALA A 3 -11.18 2.22 -9.87
N MET A 4 -10.05 2.90 -9.66
CA MET A 4 -9.47 3.06 -8.33
C MET A 4 -10.42 3.90 -7.47
N LYS A 5 -11.09 3.24 -6.52
CA LYS A 5 -11.95 3.90 -5.54
C LYS A 5 -11.16 4.18 -4.27
N LYS A 6 -11.14 5.43 -3.83
CA LYS A 6 -10.53 5.82 -2.55
C LYS A 6 -11.10 5.00 -1.39
N ASN A 7 -10.22 4.36 -0.62
CA ASN A 7 -10.55 3.80 0.68
C ASN A 7 -10.04 4.73 1.79
N THR A 8 -10.96 5.45 2.44
CA THR A 8 -10.63 6.39 3.53
C THR A 8 -10.13 5.70 4.79
N SER A 9 -10.30 4.38 4.91
CA SER A 9 -9.82 3.58 6.04
C SER A 9 -8.37 3.11 5.87
N ILE A 10 -7.77 3.28 4.68
CA ILE A 10 -6.40 2.84 4.41
C ILE A 10 -5.59 4.02 3.88
N LYS A 11 -4.92 4.73 4.80
CA LYS A 11 -3.98 5.79 4.45
C LYS A 11 -2.71 5.17 3.88
N CYS A 12 -2.26 5.65 2.73
CA CYS A 12 -1.03 5.19 2.09
C CYS A 12 -0.32 6.41 1.53
N THR A 13 0.77 6.82 2.15
CA THR A 13 1.60 7.96 1.72
C THR A 13 2.70 7.55 0.74
N VAL A 14 2.86 6.23 0.50
CA VAL A 14 3.87 5.69 -0.41
C VAL A 14 3.38 5.88 -1.85
N SER A 15 3.82 6.96 -2.48
CA SER A 15 3.42 7.32 -3.85
C SER A 15 3.85 6.28 -4.90
N GLN A 16 4.88 5.48 -4.60
CA GLN A 16 5.31 4.35 -5.43
C GLN A 16 4.42 3.12 -5.27
N CYS A 17 3.46 3.09 -4.34
CA CYS A 17 2.50 2.00 -4.25
C CYS A 17 1.55 2.06 -5.45
N LYS A 18 1.41 0.96 -6.19
CA LYS A 18 0.48 0.82 -7.31
C LYS A 18 -0.94 1.18 -6.89
N HIS A 19 -1.32 0.87 -5.66
CA HIS A 19 -2.67 1.08 -5.13
C HIS A 19 -2.90 2.45 -4.49
N ASN A 20 -1.87 3.29 -4.35
CA ASN A 20 -2.02 4.66 -3.85
C ASN A 20 -2.77 5.53 -4.88
N MET A 21 -3.61 6.46 -4.41
CA MET A 21 -4.44 7.33 -5.26
C MET A 21 -3.66 8.44 -5.98
N VAL A 22 -2.39 8.71 -5.61
CA VAL A 22 -1.48 9.77 -6.12
C VAL A 22 -1.91 11.18 -5.84
N THR A 23 -3.17 11.48 -6.10
CA THR A 23 -3.80 12.77 -5.82
C THR A 23 -4.11 12.94 -4.34
N GLU A 24 -4.23 11.83 -3.61
CA GLU A 24 -4.50 11.78 -2.18
C GLU A 24 -3.67 10.66 -1.52
N ASP A 25 -3.32 10.82 -0.24
CA ASP A 25 -2.56 9.83 0.55
C ASP A 25 -3.40 8.63 1.00
N TYR A 26 -4.17 8.04 0.09
CA TYR A 26 -5.04 6.90 0.37
C TYR A 26 -4.79 5.75 -0.59
N CYS A 27 -5.07 4.54 -0.13
CA CYS A 27 -5.05 3.33 -0.93
C CYS A 27 -6.43 3.10 -1.58
N SER A 28 -6.46 2.41 -2.72
CA SER A 28 -7.69 2.00 -3.39
C SER A 28 -8.15 0.58 -3.03
N LEU A 29 -7.36 -0.16 -2.26
CA LEU A 29 -7.70 -1.52 -1.83
C LEU A 29 -8.77 -1.47 -0.75
N ASN A 30 -9.70 -2.42 -0.76
CA ASN A 30 -10.69 -2.58 0.32
C ASN A 30 -10.07 -3.18 1.60
N CYS A 31 -9.00 -3.96 1.45
CA CYS A 31 -8.30 -4.63 2.54
C CYS A 31 -6.79 -4.65 2.22
N ILE A 32 -5.95 -4.58 3.26
CA ILE A 32 -4.51 -4.79 3.17
C ILE A 32 -4.10 -5.93 4.10
N SER A 33 -3.00 -6.58 3.77
CA SER A 33 -2.32 -7.53 4.64
C SER A 33 -1.06 -6.87 5.19
N VAL A 34 -0.95 -6.88 6.52
CA VAL A 34 0.26 -6.46 7.23
C VAL A 34 0.94 -7.72 7.76
N GLY A 35 2.25 -7.82 7.61
CA GLY A 35 3.04 -8.90 8.19
C GLY A 35 4.36 -8.38 8.73
N THR A 36 5.25 -9.31 9.04
CA THR A 36 6.55 -9.03 9.65
C THR A 36 7.58 -10.05 9.17
N HIS A 37 8.84 -9.68 9.14
CA HIS A 37 9.96 -10.57 8.84
C HIS A 37 10.44 -11.38 10.05
N GLU A 38 10.02 -11.01 11.26
CA GLU A 38 10.48 -11.59 12.52
C GLU A 38 9.31 -12.20 13.31
N ALA A 39 9.58 -13.16 14.20
CA ALA A 39 8.51 -13.84 14.93
C ALA A 39 7.78 -12.95 15.95
N ASN A 40 8.44 -11.91 16.46
CA ASN A 40 7.91 -11.01 17.51
C ASN A 40 8.34 -9.55 17.26
N PRO A 41 7.70 -8.83 16.32
CA PRO A 41 8.01 -7.43 16.07
C PRO A 41 7.61 -6.57 17.27
N THR A 42 8.53 -5.72 17.74
CA THR A 42 8.31 -4.80 18.87
C THR A 42 8.21 -3.35 18.44
N VAL A 43 8.60 -3.05 17.20
CA VAL A 43 8.57 -1.71 16.61
C VAL A 43 7.83 -1.72 15.27
N PRO A 44 7.10 -0.65 14.90
CA PRO A 44 6.34 -0.59 13.65
C PRO A 44 7.17 -0.82 12.39
N GLU A 45 8.45 -0.46 12.42
CA GLU A 45 9.39 -0.60 11.31
C GLU A 45 9.69 -2.07 10.97
N CYS A 46 9.40 -3.00 11.88
CA CYS A 46 9.45 -4.45 11.63
C CYS A 46 8.14 -4.99 11.00
N THR A 47 7.16 -4.11 10.73
CA THR A 47 5.90 -4.47 10.09
C THR A 47 5.78 -3.88 8.70
N ASP A 48 5.42 -4.73 7.73
CA ASP A 48 5.38 -4.40 6.32
C ASP A 48 3.98 -4.58 5.75
N CYS A 49 3.60 -3.72 4.82
CA CYS A 49 2.40 -3.91 4.03
C CYS A 49 2.66 -4.94 2.93
N HIS A 50 2.25 -6.19 3.15
CA HIS A 50 2.38 -7.28 2.18
C HIS A 50 1.51 -7.08 0.93
N SER A 51 0.52 -6.17 0.98
CA SER A 51 -0.25 -5.76 -0.20
C SER A 51 0.46 -4.70 -1.05
N PHE A 52 1.66 -4.27 -0.66
CA PHE A 52 2.44 -3.32 -1.45
C PHE A 52 2.85 -3.95 -2.78
N VAL A 53 2.47 -3.29 -3.87
CA VAL A 53 2.97 -3.56 -5.21
C VAL A 53 3.59 -2.28 -5.71
N LYS A 54 4.83 -2.32 -6.18
CA LYS A 54 5.46 -1.13 -6.78
C LYS A 54 4.69 -0.73 -8.04
N ARG A 55 4.36 0.56 -8.17
CA ARG A 55 3.79 1.13 -9.37
C ARG A 55 4.83 1.02 -10.49
N THR A 56 4.45 0.35 -11.56
CA THR A 56 5.25 0.18 -12.77
C THR A 56 4.59 0.92 -13.93
N GLY A 57 5.33 1.83 -14.58
CA GLY A 57 4.97 2.56 -15.82
C GLY A 57 5.88 3.80 -15.97
N CYS A 58 6.62 4.06 -17.05
CA CYS A 58 6.51 3.62 -18.44
C CYS A 58 7.91 3.43 -19.09
N CYS A 59 8.43 2.21 -19.17
CA CYS A 59 9.44 1.77 -20.14
C CYS A 59 9.68 0.26 -20.03
N ASP A 60 8.88 -0.52 -20.77
CA ASP A 60 9.32 -1.69 -21.53
C ASP A 60 8.61 -1.61 -22.88
#